data_AF-A0A6A4P8Q5-F1
#
_entry.id   AF-A0A6A4P8Q5-F1
#
_cell.length_a   1.000
_cell.length_b   1.000
_cell.length_c   1.000
_cell.angle_alpha   90.00
_cell.angle_beta   90.00
_cell.angle_gamma   90.00
#
_symmetry.space_group_name_H-M   'P 1'
#
loop_
_entity.id
_entity.type
_entity.pdbx_description
1 polymer ?
#
loop_
_entity_poly.entity_id
_entity_poly.type
_entity_poly.pdbx_seq_one_letter_code
_entity_poly.pdbx_strand_id
1 'polypeptide(L)'
;MGSRGLFGWSPPHIQPLTPVSEVSEPPESPSPYLDPSAETSMSQQQVEVEEEMEEPEEIEPPPAAVPFSQLFACADRLDWFLMFVGSIAAAAHGTALVVYLHYFAKIIHVLRMDSQEVMLEEQFNRFSELALTIVYIAAGVFTAGWIEVSCWILTGERQTAVIRSEYVQVLLNQDMSFFDTYGNNGDIVSQVLSDVLLIQSALSEKVGNYIHNMATFISGLVIGLVNCWQIALITLATGPFIVASGGISNIFLHRLAENIQDAYAEAASIAEQVV
;
A
#
# COMPACT_ATOMS: atom_id res chain seq x y z
N MET A 1 -16.58 19.05 -31.78
CA MET A 1 -15.20 19.58 -31.86
C MET A 1 -14.79 19.97 -30.45
N GLY A 2 -14.20 19.05 -29.70
CA GLY A 2 -13.68 19.26 -28.35
C GLY A 2 -12.25 18.75 -28.32
N SER A 3 -11.33 19.62 -27.91
CA SER A 3 -9.88 19.41 -27.98
C SER A 3 -9.46 18.18 -27.17
N ARG A 4 -9.00 17.12 -27.86
CA ARG A 4 -8.26 16.02 -27.24
C ARG A 4 -6.86 16.53 -26.90
N GLY A 5 -6.60 16.77 -25.61
CA GLY A 5 -5.28 17.15 -25.11
C GLY A 5 -4.22 16.13 -25.51
N LEU A 6 -3.02 16.62 -25.82
CA LEU A 6 -1.86 15.88 -26.34
C LEU A 6 -1.36 14.72 -25.45
N PHE A 7 -1.99 14.48 -24.30
CA PHE A 7 -1.62 13.49 -23.30
C PHE A 7 -2.73 12.50 -22.92
N GLY A 8 -3.87 12.47 -23.61
CA GLY A 8 -4.83 11.35 -23.52
C GLY A 8 -5.25 10.93 -22.09
N TRP A 9 -5.22 11.84 -21.13
CA TRP A 9 -5.80 11.67 -19.80
C TRP A 9 -7.30 11.92 -19.91
N SER A 10 -8.09 10.84 -19.88
CA SER A 10 -9.47 10.91 -19.41
C SER A 10 -9.47 10.72 -17.90
N PRO A 11 -10.31 11.43 -17.15
CA PRO A 11 -10.51 11.13 -15.73
C PRO A 11 -11.06 9.70 -15.57
N PRO A 12 -10.70 8.96 -14.51
CA PRO A 12 -11.14 7.59 -14.31
C PRO A 12 -12.66 7.54 -14.21
N HIS A 13 -13.29 6.64 -14.96
CA HIS A 13 -14.68 6.27 -14.75
C HIS A 13 -14.74 5.47 -13.44
N ILE A 14 -15.20 6.10 -12.37
CA ILE A 14 -15.42 5.43 -11.09
C ILE A 14 -16.77 4.71 -11.21
N GLN A 15 -16.73 3.41 -11.49
CA GLN A 15 -17.88 2.52 -11.28
C GLN A 15 -17.98 2.17 -9.78
N PRO A 16 -19.20 1.96 -9.25
CA PRO A 16 -19.38 1.55 -7.86
C PRO A 16 -18.69 0.20 -7.63
N LEU A 17 -17.97 0.08 -6.52
CA LEU A 17 -17.44 -1.19 -6.04
C LEU A 17 -18.63 -2.09 -5.75
N THR A 18 -18.82 -3.15 -6.52
CA THR A 18 -19.76 -4.20 -6.16
C THR A 18 -19.27 -4.85 -4.86
N PRO A 19 -20.14 -5.11 -3.88
CA PRO A 19 -19.74 -5.87 -2.71
C PRO A 19 -19.30 -7.25 -3.19
N VAL A 20 -18.13 -7.68 -2.73
CA VAL A 20 -17.66 -9.05 -2.94
C VAL A 20 -18.68 -9.95 -2.24
N SER A 21 -19.60 -10.54 -3.01
CA SER A 21 -20.48 -11.60 -2.52
C SER A 21 -19.63 -12.83 -2.26
N GLU A 22 -19.12 -12.90 -1.04
CA GLU A 22 -18.61 -14.13 -0.46
C GLU A 22 -19.79 -15.13 -0.38
N VAL A 23 -19.52 -16.38 -0.76
CA VAL A 23 -20.40 -17.56 -0.68
C VAL A 23 -21.24 -17.84 -1.95
N SER A 24 -20.65 -18.62 -2.85
CA SER A 24 -21.39 -19.47 -3.78
C SER A 24 -22.04 -20.63 -3.02
N GLU A 25 -23.31 -20.51 -2.65
CA GLU A 25 -24.13 -21.69 -2.32
C GLU A 25 -24.82 -22.23 -3.58
N PRO A 26 -24.82 -23.55 -3.81
CA PRO A 26 -25.45 -24.15 -4.97
C PRO A 26 -26.99 -24.12 -4.84
N PRO A 27 -27.74 -23.97 -5.96
CA PRO A 27 -29.19 -23.86 -5.92
C PRO A 27 -29.85 -25.15 -5.40
N GLU A 28 -30.74 -25.02 -4.40
CA GLU A 28 -31.60 -26.13 -3.94
C GLU A 28 -32.59 -26.52 -5.06
N SER A 29 -32.64 -27.81 -5.36
CA SER A 29 -33.52 -28.43 -6.35
C SER A 29 -35.00 -28.38 -5.93
N PRO A 30 -35.96 -28.25 -6.86
CA PRO A 30 -37.37 -28.14 -6.52
C PRO A 30 -37.92 -29.49 -6.01
N SER A 31 -38.41 -29.53 -4.77
CA SER A 31 -39.07 -30.71 -4.23
C SER A 31 -40.49 -30.88 -4.82
N PRO A 32 -40.90 -32.09 -5.22
CA PRO A 32 -42.16 -32.34 -5.90
C PRO A 32 -43.28 -32.60 -4.89
N TYR A 33 -43.94 -31.55 -4.40
CA TYR A 33 -45.25 -31.67 -3.79
C TYR A 33 -46.16 -30.54 -4.29
N LEU A 34 -46.82 -30.84 -5.42
CA LEU A 34 -48.06 -30.20 -5.82
C LEU A 34 -49.19 -30.77 -4.95
N ASP A 35 -49.84 -29.94 -4.15
CA ASP A 35 -51.17 -30.26 -3.62
C ASP A 35 -52.24 -29.60 -4.50
N PRO A 36 -53.17 -30.38 -5.08
CA PRO A 36 -54.14 -29.91 -6.08
C PRO A 36 -55.36 -29.29 -5.38
N SER A 37 -55.33 -27.98 -5.22
CA SER A 37 -56.54 -27.19 -4.92
C SER A 37 -56.52 -25.83 -5.61
N ALA A 38 -56.16 -25.87 -6.89
CA ALA A 38 -56.74 -24.97 -7.89
C ALA A 38 -58.18 -25.50 -8.14
N GLU A 39 -59.27 -24.74 -8.27
CA GLU A 39 -59.50 -23.36 -8.68
C GLU A 39 -60.89 -22.93 -8.17
N THR A 40 -61.20 -21.63 -8.32
CA THR A 40 -62.54 -21.00 -8.38
C THR A 40 -62.95 -20.17 -7.17
N SER A 41 -62.51 -18.91 -7.11
CA SER A 41 -63.45 -17.76 -7.12
C SER A 41 -62.71 -16.47 -7.50
N MET A 42 -63.04 -15.91 -8.66
CA MET A 42 -62.68 -14.56 -9.04
C MET A 42 -63.31 -13.55 -8.07
N SER A 43 -62.55 -12.54 -7.61
CA SER A 43 -63.09 -11.19 -7.46
C SER A 43 -61.97 -10.15 -7.53
N GLN A 44 -62.29 -9.10 -8.28
CA GLN A 44 -61.47 -7.97 -8.64
C GLN A 44 -60.96 -7.21 -7.41
N GLN A 45 -59.67 -6.89 -7.37
CA GLN A 45 -59.22 -5.65 -6.75
C GLN A 45 -57.97 -5.17 -7.47
N GLN A 46 -58.17 -4.22 -8.39
CA GLN A 46 -57.12 -3.32 -8.84
C GLN A 46 -56.60 -2.59 -7.59
N VAL A 47 -55.35 -2.85 -7.22
CA VAL A 47 -54.58 -1.97 -6.35
C VAL A 47 -53.61 -1.26 -7.29
N GLU A 48 -53.78 0.06 -7.38
CA GLU A 48 -52.82 0.96 -8.03
C GLU A 48 -51.43 0.65 -7.49
N VAL A 49 -50.52 0.30 -8.41
CA VAL A 49 -49.09 0.36 -8.15
C VAL A 49 -48.75 1.85 -8.22
N GLU A 50 -48.79 2.52 -7.07
CA GLU A 50 -48.03 3.75 -6.88
C GLU A 50 -46.56 3.35 -6.98
N GLU A 51 -45.94 3.61 -8.14
CA GLU A 51 -44.49 3.69 -8.24
C GLU A 51 -44.06 4.85 -7.34
N GLU A 52 -43.69 4.54 -6.08
CA GLU A 52 -42.80 5.41 -5.32
C GLU A 52 -41.52 5.53 -6.14
N MET A 53 -41.38 6.66 -6.83
CA MET A 53 -40.10 7.07 -7.40
C MET A 53 -39.11 7.16 -6.23
N GLU A 54 -38.26 6.15 -6.06
CA GLU A 54 -37.02 6.30 -5.29
C GLU A 54 -36.28 7.51 -5.85
N GLU A 55 -36.21 8.58 -5.05
CA GLU A 55 -35.38 9.72 -5.37
C GLU A 55 -33.96 9.19 -5.63
N PRO A 56 -33.28 9.62 -6.71
CA PRO A 56 -31.92 9.17 -6.98
C PRO A 56 -31.06 9.54 -5.78
N GLU A 57 -30.55 8.54 -5.05
CA GLU A 57 -29.57 8.73 -3.97
C GLU A 57 -28.50 9.69 -4.48
N GLU A 58 -28.43 10.87 -3.86
CA GLU A 58 -27.42 11.88 -4.15
C GLU A 58 -26.07 11.23 -3.80
N ILE A 59 -25.32 10.79 -4.82
CA ILE A 59 -24.00 10.19 -4.65
C ILE A 59 -23.11 11.27 -4.03
N GLU A 60 -22.95 11.22 -2.70
CA GLU A 60 -22.05 12.10 -2.00
C GLU A 60 -20.65 11.94 -2.60
N PRO A 61 -19.97 13.04 -2.97
CA PRO A 61 -18.63 12.95 -3.53
C PRO A 61 -17.72 12.22 -2.53
N PRO A 62 -16.83 11.33 -2.99
CA PRO A 62 -15.97 10.57 -2.11
C PRO A 62 -15.25 11.51 -1.15
N PRO A 63 -15.18 11.18 0.15
CA PRO A 63 -14.63 12.07 1.15
C PRO A 63 -13.21 12.50 0.75
N ALA A 64 -12.94 13.80 0.83
CA ALA A 64 -11.66 14.37 0.43
C ALA A 64 -10.51 13.68 1.18
N ALA A 65 -9.47 13.29 0.45
CA ALA A 65 -8.30 12.65 1.04
C ALA A 65 -7.72 13.52 2.17
N VAL A 66 -7.65 12.94 3.37
CA VAL A 66 -7.11 13.63 4.54
C VAL A 66 -5.62 13.92 4.34
N PRO A 67 -5.13 15.09 4.78
CA PRO A 67 -3.72 15.41 4.67
C PRO A 67 -2.87 14.42 5.50
N PHE A 68 -1.72 14.01 4.98
CA PHE A 68 -0.84 13.01 5.60
C PHE A 68 -0.42 13.36 7.04
N SER A 69 -0.36 14.65 7.37
CA SER A 69 -0.06 15.11 8.74
C SER A 69 -1.15 14.75 9.76
N GLN A 70 -2.42 14.68 9.34
CA GLN A 70 -3.53 14.26 10.21
C GLN A 70 -3.46 12.76 10.54
N LEU A 71 -2.73 11.97 9.75
CA LEU A 71 -2.49 10.56 10.06
C LEU A 71 -1.72 10.37 11.39
N PHE A 72 -0.92 11.37 11.78
CA PHE A 72 -0.16 11.39 13.03
C PHE A 72 -0.83 12.23 14.13
N ALA A 73 -2.11 12.60 13.97
CA ALA A 73 -2.79 13.48 14.93
C ALA A 73 -2.92 12.85 16.32
N CYS A 74 -2.97 11.51 16.41
CA CYS A 74 -3.08 10.76 17.67
C CYS A 74 -1.71 10.41 18.29
N ALA A 75 -0.61 10.98 17.81
CA ALA A 75 0.73 10.65 18.28
C ALA A 75 1.05 11.28 19.66
N ASP A 76 1.44 10.45 20.62
CA ASP A 76 1.95 10.90 21.92
C ASP A 76 3.36 11.49 21.83
N ARG A 77 3.82 12.14 22.92
CA ARG A 77 5.22 12.59 23.06
C ARG A 77 6.23 11.44 22.95
N LEU A 78 5.86 10.26 23.45
CA LEU A 78 6.69 9.06 23.31
C LEU A 78 6.74 8.63 21.85
N ASP A 79 5.61 8.62 21.14
CA ASP A 79 5.56 8.22 19.73
C ASP A 79 6.40 9.15 18.87
N TRP A 80 6.39 10.46 19.15
CA TRP A 80 7.30 11.42 18.53
C TRP A 80 8.78 11.08 18.74
N PHE A 81 9.15 10.68 19.96
CA PHE A 81 10.51 10.26 20.25
C PHE A 81 10.87 8.95 19.52
N LEU A 82 9.98 7.96 19.54
CA LEU A 82 10.19 6.68 18.83
C LEU A 82 10.30 6.88 17.32
N MET A 83 9.46 7.73 16.72
CA MET A 83 9.54 8.06 15.28
C MET A 83 10.87 8.74 14.95
N PHE A 84 11.35 9.65 15.79
CA PHE A 84 12.63 10.31 15.58
C PHE A 84 13.80 9.32 15.64
N VAL A 85 13.85 8.48 16.67
CA VAL A 85 14.88 7.43 16.81
C VAL A 85 14.80 6.43 15.66
N GLY A 86 13.59 5.97 15.31
CA GLY A 86 13.35 5.06 14.19
C GLY A 86 13.76 5.66 12.85
N SER A 87 13.56 6.96 12.65
CA SER A 87 13.99 7.66 11.42
C SER A 87 15.51 7.76 11.30
N ILE A 88 16.21 8.04 12.39
CA ILE A 88 17.69 8.04 12.41
C ILE A 88 18.23 6.64 12.15
N ALA A 89 17.64 5.62 12.78
CA ALA A 89 18.01 4.23 12.58
C ALA A 89 17.74 3.79 11.13
N ALA A 90 16.60 4.18 10.54
CA ALA A 90 16.27 3.92 9.14
C ALA A 90 17.29 4.54 8.18
N ALA A 91 17.69 5.78 8.43
CA ALA A 91 18.72 6.44 7.64
C ALA A 91 20.07 5.70 7.75
N ALA A 92 20.48 5.33 8.96
CA ALA A 92 21.71 4.58 9.18
C ALA A 92 21.66 3.20 8.49
N HIS A 93 20.56 2.47 8.61
CA HIS A 93 20.35 1.17 7.99
C HIS A 93 20.38 1.27 6.45
N GLY A 94 19.67 2.23 5.86
CA GLY A 94 19.66 2.44 4.40
C GLY A 94 21.04 2.79 3.83
N THR A 95 21.78 3.68 4.50
CA THR A 95 23.14 4.03 4.05
C THR A 95 24.14 2.87 4.18
N ALA A 96 23.88 1.91 5.07
CA ALA A 96 24.83 0.85 5.37
C ALA A 96 25.13 -0.07 4.17
N LEU A 97 24.14 -0.33 3.30
CA LEU A 97 24.34 -1.13 2.09
C LEU A 97 25.36 -0.46 1.15
N VAL A 98 25.24 0.85 0.97
CA VAL A 98 26.15 1.62 0.10
C VAL A 98 27.56 1.66 0.70
N VAL A 99 27.66 1.86 2.01
CA VAL A 99 28.93 1.83 2.74
C VAL A 99 29.58 0.46 2.63
N TYR A 100 28.82 -0.62 2.80
CA TYR A 100 29.30 -1.99 2.62
C TYR A 100 29.91 -2.20 1.23
N LEU A 101 29.21 -1.82 0.16
CA LEU A 101 29.70 -1.94 -1.22
C LEU A 101 30.99 -1.14 -1.43
N HIS A 102 31.11 0.04 -0.82
CA HIS A 102 32.31 0.86 -0.89
C HIS A 102 33.53 0.16 -0.24
N TYR A 103 33.38 -0.42 0.96
CA TYR A 103 34.46 -1.16 1.61
C TYR A 103 34.79 -2.48 0.89
N PHE A 104 33.78 -3.17 0.37
CA PHE A 104 33.97 -4.36 -0.44
C PHE A 104 34.79 -4.05 -1.71
N ALA A 105 34.54 -2.92 -2.37
CA ALA A 105 35.36 -2.48 -3.50
C ALA A 105 36.83 -2.22 -3.12
N LYS A 106 37.11 -1.70 -1.92
CA LYS A 106 38.49 -1.55 -1.42
C LYS A 106 39.19 -2.89 -1.23
N ILE A 107 38.47 -3.92 -0.76
CA ILE A 107 39.01 -5.27 -0.64
C ILE A 107 39.42 -5.83 -2.01
N ILE A 108 38.56 -5.67 -3.02
CA ILE A 108 38.87 -6.09 -4.40
C ILE A 108 40.12 -5.35 -4.92
N HIS A 109 40.24 -4.05 -4.61
CA HIS A 109 41.41 -3.28 -5.02
C HIS A 109 42.71 -3.80 -4.38
N VAL A 110 42.69 -4.15 -3.09
CA VAL A 110 43.86 -4.75 -2.40
C VAL A 110 44.23 -6.08 -3.03
N LEU A 111 43.25 -6.92 -3.37
CA LEU A 111 43.47 -8.24 -3.97
C LEU A 111 44.06 -8.16 -5.39
N ARG A 112 43.87 -7.04 -6.08
CA ARG A 112 44.38 -6.82 -7.45
C ARG A 112 45.84 -6.34 -7.49
N MET A 113 46.42 -5.92 -6.36
CA MET A 113 47.80 -5.42 -6.35
C MET A 113 48.80 -6.57 -6.57
N ASP A 114 49.62 -6.48 -7.62
CA ASP A 114 50.60 -7.50 -7.99
C ASP A 114 51.61 -7.74 -6.85
N SER A 115 51.79 -9.00 -6.44
CA SER A 115 52.37 -9.35 -5.14
C SER A 115 53.81 -9.87 -5.27
N GLN A 116 54.79 -9.01 -4.94
CA GLN A 116 56.14 -9.44 -4.55
C GLN A 116 56.09 -9.93 -3.09
N GLU A 117 56.85 -10.96 -2.71
CA GLU A 117 56.68 -11.69 -1.43
C GLU A 117 56.66 -10.81 -0.16
N VAL A 118 57.46 -9.73 -0.10
CA VAL A 118 57.49 -8.78 1.05
C VAL A 118 56.19 -7.95 1.13
N MET A 119 55.47 -7.78 0.03
CA MET A 119 54.20 -7.07 -0.02
C MET A 119 53.01 -7.96 0.40
N LEU A 120 53.15 -9.29 0.44
CA LEU A 120 52.05 -10.20 0.79
C LEU A 120 51.62 -10.05 2.26
N GLU A 121 52.56 -9.89 3.18
CA GLU A 121 52.24 -9.75 4.61
C GLU A 121 51.50 -8.43 4.89
N GLU A 122 51.92 -7.34 4.24
CA GLU A 122 51.25 -6.05 4.34
C GLU A 122 49.85 -6.08 3.68
N GLN A 123 49.72 -6.74 2.52
CA GLN A 123 48.42 -6.95 1.87
C GLN A 123 47.47 -7.76 2.75
N PHE A 124 47.95 -8.84 3.38
CA PHE A 124 47.15 -9.67 4.27
C PHE A 124 46.66 -8.90 5.49
N ASN A 125 47.52 -8.08 6.11
CA ASN A 125 47.13 -7.24 7.25
C ASN A 125 46.06 -6.21 6.86
N ARG A 126 46.19 -5.55 5.70
CA ARG A 126 45.19 -4.59 5.20
C ARG A 126 43.87 -5.28 4.84
N PHE A 127 43.93 -6.47 4.25
CA PHE A 127 42.74 -7.28 3.98
C PHE A 127 42.02 -7.66 5.28
N SER A 128 42.76 -8.14 6.28
CA SER A 128 42.22 -8.52 7.59
C SER A 128 41.54 -7.34 8.29
N GLU A 129 42.15 -6.16 8.28
CA GLU A 129 41.58 -4.94 8.85
C GLU A 129 40.28 -4.51 8.15
N LEU A 130 40.25 -4.54 6.81
CA LEU A 130 39.04 -4.23 6.03
C LEU A 130 37.94 -5.27 6.25
N ALA A 131 38.30 -6.56 6.35
CA ALA A 131 37.36 -7.63 6.63
C ALA A 131 36.72 -7.48 8.02
N LEU A 132 37.52 -7.17 9.05
CA LEU A 132 37.01 -6.85 10.39
C LEU A 132 36.09 -5.63 10.38
N THR A 133 36.43 -4.60 9.59
CA THR A 133 35.58 -3.40 9.43
C THR A 133 34.20 -3.76 8.87
N ILE A 134 34.13 -4.67 7.89
CA ILE A 134 32.85 -5.15 7.34
C ILE A 134 32.03 -5.90 8.41
N VAL A 135 32.68 -6.70 9.25
CA VAL A 135 32.00 -7.39 10.37
C VAL A 135 31.43 -6.38 11.38
N TYR A 136 32.18 -5.33 11.73
CA TYR A 136 31.67 -4.27 12.60
C TYR A 136 30.50 -3.50 11.98
N ILE A 137 30.57 -3.21 10.68
CA ILE A 137 29.45 -2.59 9.95
C ILE A 137 28.23 -3.51 10.01
N ALA A 138 28.38 -4.82 9.77
CA ALA A 138 27.27 -5.78 9.81
C ALA A 138 26.58 -5.83 11.19
N ALA A 139 27.35 -5.78 12.29
CA ALA A 139 26.79 -5.68 13.63
C ALA A 139 26.03 -4.35 13.84
N GLY A 140 26.57 -3.24 13.31
CA GLY A 140 25.90 -1.94 13.30
C GLY A 140 24.60 -1.96 12.48
N VAL A 141 24.59 -2.60 11.32
CA VAL A 141 23.40 -2.75 10.47
C VAL A 141 22.32 -3.55 11.19
N PHE A 142 22.70 -4.67 11.81
CA PHE A 142 21.76 -5.52 12.53
C PHE A 142 21.07 -4.75 13.68
N THR A 143 21.85 -4.00 14.46
CA THR A 143 21.30 -3.20 15.56
C THR A 143 20.46 -2.02 15.06
N ALA A 144 20.90 -1.32 14.02
CA ALA A 144 20.15 -0.22 13.41
C ALA A 144 18.82 -0.71 12.79
N GLY A 145 18.84 -1.79 12.02
CA GLY A 145 17.64 -2.37 11.41
C GLY A 145 16.65 -2.89 12.45
N TRP A 146 17.15 -3.49 13.54
CA TRP A 146 16.29 -3.89 14.66
C TRP A 146 15.58 -2.69 15.30
N ILE A 147 16.32 -1.61 15.58
CA ILE A 147 15.78 -0.39 16.19
C ILE A 147 14.78 0.28 15.25
N GLU A 148 15.11 0.41 13.96
CA GLU A 148 14.23 0.95 12.93
C GLU A 148 12.88 0.24 12.94
N VAL A 149 12.88 -1.08 12.71
CA VAL A 149 11.67 -1.87 12.57
C VAL A 149 10.88 -1.88 13.89
N SER A 150 11.56 -2.06 15.03
CA SER A 150 10.90 -2.09 16.33
C SER A 150 10.24 -0.76 16.69
N CYS A 151 10.92 0.37 16.46
CA CYS A 151 10.37 1.69 16.76
C CYS A 151 9.16 2.03 15.87
N TRP A 152 9.23 1.76 14.58
CA TRP A 152 8.13 2.03 13.65
C TRP A 152 6.92 1.13 13.91
N ILE A 153 7.12 -0.17 14.12
CA ILE A 153 6.03 -1.08 14.47
C ILE A 153 5.37 -0.66 15.78
N LEU A 154 6.15 -0.41 16.84
CA LEU A 154 5.58 -0.03 18.14
C LEU A 154 4.79 1.29 18.07
N THR A 155 5.27 2.26 17.31
CA THR A 155 4.57 3.54 17.12
C THR A 155 3.29 3.36 16.30
N GLY A 156 3.31 2.50 15.28
CA GLY A 156 2.12 2.17 14.48
C GLY A 156 1.04 1.47 15.31
N GLU A 157 1.42 0.46 16.11
CA GLU A 157 0.50 -0.26 17.01
C GLU A 157 -0.17 0.68 18.01
N ARG A 158 0.62 1.55 18.66
CA ARG A 158 0.10 2.47 19.68
C ARG A 158 -0.90 3.47 19.11
N GLN A 159 -0.56 4.13 18.01
CA GLN A 159 -1.46 5.10 17.37
C GLN A 159 -2.73 4.42 16.86
N THR A 160 -2.60 3.24 16.26
CA THR A 160 -3.75 2.48 15.75
C THR A 160 -4.66 2.02 16.89
N ALA A 161 -4.11 1.60 18.03
CA ALA A 161 -4.89 1.23 19.20
C ALA A 161 -5.74 2.40 19.73
N VAL A 162 -5.17 3.60 19.78
CA VAL A 162 -5.87 4.83 20.19
C VAL A 162 -6.98 5.18 19.19
N ILE A 163 -6.68 5.15 17.87
CA ILE A 163 -7.67 5.39 16.82
C ILE A 163 -8.83 4.41 16.94
N ARG A 164 -8.54 3.12 17.17
CA ARG A 164 -9.58 2.09 17.32
C ARG A 164 -10.44 2.33 18.57
N SER A 165 -9.86 2.74 19.69
CA SER A 165 -10.63 3.02 20.91
C SER A 165 -11.52 4.25 20.77
N GLU A 166 -11.00 5.34 20.21
CA GLU A 166 -11.76 6.58 19.96
C GLU A 166 -12.88 6.32 18.95
N TYR A 167 -12.61 5.56 17.89
CA TYR A 167 -13.61 5.18 16.92
C TYR A 167 -14.77 4.40 17.55
N VAL A 168 -14.49 3.35 18.32
CA VAL A 168 -15.53 2.57 19.00
C VAL A 168 -16.32 3.46 19.97
N GLN A 169 -15.67 4.37 20.68
CA GLN A 169 -16.34 5.30 21.57
C GLN A 169 -17.27 6.26 20.82
N VAL A 170 -16.84 6.81 19.69
CA VAL A 170 -17.67 7.70 18.86
C VAL A 170 -18.84 6.94 18.24
N LEU A 171 -18.59 5.72 17.76
CA LEU A 171 -19.60 4.85 17.15
C LEU A 171 -20.72 4.51 18.15
N LEU A 172 -20.36 4.13 19.38
CA LEU A 172 -21.35 3.80 20.43
C LEU A 172 -22.18 5.00 20.90
N ASN A 173 -21.74 6.23 20.63
CA ASN A 173 -22.46 7.46 20.97
C ASN A 173 -23.31 8.02 19.81
N GLN A 174 -23.41 7.32 18.67
CA GLN A 174 -24.25 7.74 17.55
C GLN A 174 -25.73 7.43 17.79
N ASP A 175 -26.60 8.23 17.19
CA ASP A 175 -28.06 8.07 17.27
C ASP A 175 -28.54 6.82 16.53
N MET A 176 -29.70 6.27 16.95
CA MET A 176 -30.32 5.10 16.31
C MET A 176 -30.55 5.31 14.80
N SER A 177 -30.83 6.55 14.38
CA SER A 177 -31.00 6.90 12.96
C SER A 177 -29.74 6.63 12.14
N PHE A 178 -28.54 6.79 12.70
CA PHE A 178 -27.29 6.47 12.02
C PHE A 178 -27.17 4.96 11.76
N PHE A 179 -27.57 4.14 12.72
CA PHE A 179 -27.57 2.69 12.58
C PHE A 179 -28.70 2.16 11.67
N ASP A 180 -29.79 2.89 11.52
CA ASP A 180 -30.86 2.53 10.58
C ASP A 180 -30.43 2.80 9.13
N THR A 181 -29.79 3.96 8.89
CA THR A 181 -29.26 4.33 7.55
C THR A 181 -28.01 3.54 7.17
N TYR A 182 -27.06 3.34 8.08
CA TYR A 182 -25.75 2.77 7.78
C TYR A 182 -25.49 1.40 8.43
N GLY A 183 -26.27 0.99 9.44
CA GLY A 183 -26.02 -0.20 10.24
C GLY A 183 -26.72 -1.47 9.77
N ASN A 184 -27.61 -1.40 8.77
CA ASN A 184 -28.47 -2.52 8.36
C ASN A 184 -27.71 -3.79 7.90
N ASN A 185 -26.42 -3.66 7.52
CA ASN A 185 -25.62 -4.76 6.98
C ASN A 185 -24.42 -5.19 7.83
N GLY A 186 -24.16 -4.58 9.00
CA GLY A 186 -22.96 -4.87 9.82
C GLY A 186 -21.62 -4.54 9.15
N ASP A 187 -21.64 -4.11 7.89
CA ASP A 187 -20.48 -3.87 7.02
C ASP A 187 -19.64 -2.67 7.50
N ILE A 188 -20.28 -1.61 8.01
CA ILE A 188 -19.59 -0.40 8.47
C ILE A 188 -18.54 -0.65 9.55
N VAL A 189 -18.78 -1.63 10.43
CA VAL A 189 -17.81 -1.97 11.49
C VAL A 189 -16.63 -2.72 10.89
N SER A 190 -16.91 -3.67 9.98
CA SER A 190 -15.87 -4.45 9.28
C SER A 190 -15.00 -3.55 8.40
N GLN A 191 -15.62 -2.66 7.62
CA GLN A 191 -14.96 -1.72 6.74
C GLN A 191 -14.02 -0.80 7.52
N VAL A 192 -14.48 -0.18 8.61
CA VAL A 192 -13.61 0.71 9.38
C VAL A 192 -12.46 -0.05 10.05
N LEU A 193 -12.70 -1.28 10.54
CA LEU A 193 -11.61 -2.11 11.06
C LEU A 193 -10.55 -2.39 9.98
N SER A 194 -10.99 -2.66 8.75
CA SER A 194 -10.09 -2.82 7.59
C SER A 194 -9.31 -1.53 7.29
N ASP A 195 -9.97 -0.38 7.26
CA ASP A 195 -9.34 0.91 7.02
C ASP A 195 -8.30 1.27 8.10
N VAL A 196 -8.61 0.97 9.35
CA VAL A 196 -7.68 1.14 10.49
C VAL A 196 -6.45 0.24 10.34
N LEU A 197 -6.59 -0.98 9.81
CA LEU A 197 -5.45 -1.86 9.53
C LEU A 197 -4.59 -1.35 8.35
N LEU A 198 -5.21 -0.72 7.35
CA LEU A 198 -4.47 -0.06 6.27
C LEU A 198 -3.65 1.12 6.80
N ILE A 199 -4.25 1.94 7.68
CA ILE A 199 -3.56 3.02 8.38
C ILE A 199 -2.38 2.48 9.22
N GLN A 200 -2.60 1.40 9.97
CA GLN A 200 -1.56 0.75 10.75
C GLN A 200 -0.40 0.29 9.88
N SER A 201 -0.69 -0.36 8.76
CA SER A 201 0.32 -0.85 7.81
C SER A 201 1.11 0.31 7.19
N ALA A 202 0.44 1.41 6.87
CA ALA A 202 1.08 2.61 6.36
C ALA A 202 2.03 3.22 7.40
N LEU A 203 1.57 3.42 8.64
CA LEU A 203 2.33 4.03 9.73
C LEU A 203 3.50 3.17 10.22
N SER A 204 3.31 1.86 10.32
CA SER A 204 4.29 0.93 10.90
C SER A 204 5.39 0.49 9.94
N GLU A 205 5.10 0.38 8.65
CA GLU A 205 6.04 -0.21 7.68
C GLU A 205 6.42 0.78 6.58
N LYS A 206 5.44 1.42 5.95
CA LYS A 206 5.67 2.19 4.71
C LYS A 206 6.47 3.47 4.95
N VAL A 207 6.24 4.17 6.06
CA VAL A 207 6.98 5.41 6.38
C VAL A 207 8.46 5.12 6.69
N GLY A 208 8.75 4.10 7.50
CA GLY A 208 10.12 3.66 7.78
C GLY A 208 10.86 3.24 6.51
N ASN A 209 10.22 2.37 5.71
CA ASN A 209 10.77 1.92 4.43
C ASN A 209 11.00 3.07 3.44
N TYR A 210 10.14 4.08 3.43
CA TYR A 210 10.34 5.27 2.59
C TYR A 210 11.61 6.03 2.97
N ILE A 211 11.80 6.29 4.26
CA ILE A 211 13.00 6.98 4.78
C ILE A 211 14.26 6.15 4.50
N HIS A 212 14.21 4.84 4.76
CA HIS A 212 15.29 3.90 4.45
C HIS A 212 15.69 3.99 2.97
N ASN A 213 14.72 3.83 2.07
CA ASN A 213 14.98 3.85 0.63
C ASN A 213 15.51 5.21 0.15
N MET A 214 15.02 6.31 0.72
CA MET A 214 15.52 7.64 0.42
C MET A 214 16.97 7.81 0.87
N ALA A 215 17.32 7.31 2.07
CA ALA A 215 18.69 7.33 2.57
C ALA A 215 19.63 6.49 1.71
N THR A 216 19.22 5.28 1.30
CA THR A 216 19.97 4.43 0.37
C THR A 216 20.18 5.14 -0.97
N PHE A 217 19.14 5.78 -1.52
CA PHE A 217 19.23 6.52 -2.77
C PHE A 217 20.20 7.70 -2.69
N ILE A 218 20.07 8.56 -1.68
CA ILE A 218 20.92 9.74 -1.50
C ILE A 218 22.37 9.33 -1.24
N SER A 219 22.60 8.37 -0.34
CA SER A 219 23.96 7.89 -0.03
C SER A 219 24.61 7.20 -1.22
N GLY A 220 23.85 6.41 -1.99
CA GLY A 220 24.28 5.79 -3.23
C GLY A 220 24.74 6.81 -4.26
N LEU A 221 23.94 7.86 -4.45
CA LEU A 221 24.24 8.95 -5.37
C LEU A 221 25.48 9.74 -4.92
N VAL A 222 25.61 10.04 -3.63
CA VAL A 222 26.77 10.76 -3.06
C VAL A 222 28.04 9.94 -3.22
N ILE A 223 28.06 8.67 -2.78
CA ILE A 223 29.25 7.81 -2.85
C ILE A 223 29.62 7.52 -4.32
N GLY A 224 28.63 7.33 -5.19
CA GLY A 224 28.83 7.14 -6.62
C GLY A 224 29.48 8.36 -7.30
N LEU A 225 28.97 9.56 -7.02
CA LEU A 225 29.52 10.80 -7.59
C LEU A 225 30.93 11.12 -7.08
N VAL A 226 31.21 10.88 -5.79
CA VAL A 226 32.53 11.12 -5.19
C VAL A 226 33.59 10.18 -5.77
N ASN A 227 33.27 8.89 -5.93
CA ASN A 227 34.23 7.92 -6.44
C ASN A 227 34.44 8.02 -7.95
N CYS A 228 33.36 8.01 -8.74
CA CYS A 228 33.41 7.94 -10.20
C CYS A 228 32.27 8.75 -10.84
N TRP A 229 32.41 10.09 -10.85
CA TRP A 229 31.38 10.99 -11.39
C TRP A 229 30.93 10.68 -12.83
N GLN A 230 31.85 10.20 -13.68
CA GLN A 230 31.54 9.88 -15.09
C GLN A 230 30.57 8.70 -15.23
N ILE A 231 30.86 7.58 -14.55
CA ILE A 231 30.01 6.38 -14.61
C ILE A 231 28.69 6.62 -13.87
N ALA A 232 28.73 7.33 -12.75
CA ALA A 232 27.54 7.67 -11.97
C ALA A 232 26.54 8.52 -12.77
N LEU A 233 27.01 9.53 -13.52
CA LEU A 233 26.15 10.34 -14.38
C LEU A 233 25.54 9.54 -15.53
N ILE A 234 26.28 8.60 -16.12
CA ILE A 234 25.75 7.71 -17.16
C ILE A 234 24.63 6.83 -16.58
N THR A 235 24.83 6.23 -15.41
CA THR A 235 23.80 5.43 -14.74
C THR A 235 22.57 6.26 -14.38
N LEU A 236 22.76 7.50 -13.89
CA LEU A 236 21.68 8.42 -13.57
C LEU A 236 20.87 8.81 -14.82
N ALA A 237 21.54 9.00 -15.96
CA ALA A 237 20.88 9.29 -17.24
C ALA A 237 20.00 8.13 -17.74
N THR A 238 20.32 6.88 -17.38
CA THR A 238 19.49 5.70 -17.70
C THR A 238 18.25 5.61 -16.81
N GLY A 239 18.25 6.24 -15.62
CA GLY A 239 17.14 6.23 -14.67
C GLY A 239 15.79 6.67 -15.25
N PRO A 240 15.69 7.86 -15.87
CA PRO A 240 14.47 8.33 -16.52
C PRO A 240 13.93 7.38 -17.60
N PHE A 241 14.80 6.69 -18.33
CA PHE A 241 14.37 5.73 -19.35
C PHE A 241 13.69 4.50 -18.74
N ILE A 242 14.23 4.01 -17.62
CA ILE A 242 13.62 2.92 -16.84
C ILE A 242 12.25 3.35 -16.29
N VAL A 243 12.18 4.56 -15.70
CA VAL A 243 10.92 5.11 -15.18
C VAL A 243 9.88 5.30 -16.29
N ALA A 244 10.28 5.79 -17.46
CA ALA A 244 9.38 5.94 -18.60
C ALA A 244 8.82 4.58 -19.08
N SER A 245 9.68 3.57 -19.22
CA SER A 245 9.27 2.20 -19.60
C SER A 245 8.32 1.57 -18.58
N GLY A 246 8.64 1.71 -17.28
CA GLY A 246 7.77 1.25 -16.19
C GLY A 246 6.43 1.99 -16.17
N GLY A 247 6.44 3.30 -16.38
CA GLY A 247 5.22 4.12 -16.44
C GLY A 247 4.30 3.73 -17.58
N ILE A 248 4.84 3.51 -18.78
CA ILE A 248 4.07 3.03 -19.94
C ILE A 248 3.46 1.66 -19.63
N SER A 249 4.25 0.75 -19.03
CA SER A 249 3.77 -0.59 -18.66
C SER A 249 2.64 -0.51 -17.62
N ASN A 250 2.76 0.38 -16.62
CA ASN A 250 1.74 0.57 -15.59
C ASN A 250 0.43 1.13 -16.17
N ILE A 251 0.52 2.11 -17.07
CA ILE A 251 -0.66 2.66 -17.76
C ILE A 251 -1.35 1.59 -18.60
N PHE A 252 -0.56 0.77 -19.33
CA PHE A 252 -1.09 -0.32 -20.13
C PHE A 252 -1.80 -1.37 -19.27
N LEU A 253 -1.19 -1.79 -18.16
CA LEU A 253 -1.79 -2.73 -17.21
C LEU A 253 -3.06 -2.18 -16.59
N HIS A 254 -3.08 -0.91 -16.21
CA HIS A 254 -4.26 -0.30 -15.62
C HIS A 254 -5.44 -0.27 -16.60
N ARG A 255 -5.20 0.15 -17.85
CA ARG A 255 -6.23 0.13 -18.90
C ARG A 255 -6.71 -1.28 -19.22
N LEU A 256 -5.80 -2.26 -19.20
CA LEU A 256 -6.18 -3.66 -19.42
C LEU A 256 -7.08 -4.16 -18.30
N ALA A 257 -6.78 -3.81 -17.04
CA ALA A 257 -7.60 -4.16 -15.89
C ALA A 257 -8.99 -3.52 -15.98
N GLU A 258 -9.09 -2.23 -16.32
CA GLU A 258 -10.38 -1.54 -16.54
C GLU A 258 -11.21 -2.23 -17.62
N ASN A 259 -10.63 -2.50 -18.80
CA ASN A 259 -11.35 -3.16 -19.89
C ASN A 259 -11.80 -4.58 -19.53
N ILE A 260 -10.99 -5.31 -18.77
CA ILE A 260 -11.35 -6.65 -18.28
C ILE A 260 -12.53 -6.55 -17.32
N GLN A 261 -12.49 -5.61 -16.38
CA GLN A 261 -13.55 -5.39 -15.41
C GLN A 261 -14.87 -4.97 -16.09
N ASP A 262 -14.83 -4.08 -17.08
CA ASP A 262 -15.99 -3.68 -17.87
C ASP A 262 -16.61 -4.87 -18.62
N ALA A 263 -15.79 -5.69 -19.28
CA ALA A 263 -16.26 -6.87 -20.00
C ALA A 263 -16.87 -7.93 -19.07
N TYR A 264 -16.29 -8.10 -17.86
CA TYR A 264 -16.86 -8.98 -16.84
C TYR A 264 -18.18 -8.44 -16.29
N ALA A 265 -18.30 -7.12 -16.08
CA ALA A 265 -19.53 -6.49 -15.61
C ALA A 265 -20.68 -6.66 -16.62
N GLU A 266 -20.40 -6.49 -17.92
CA GLU A 266 -21.39 -6.74 -18.98
C GLU A 266 -21.85 -8.21 -18.98
N ALA A 267 -20.92 -9.17 -18.93
CA ALA A 267 -21.25 -10.59 -18.87
C ALA A 267 -22.04 -10.97 -17.60
N ALA A 268 -21.68 -10.40 -16.45
CA ALA A 268 -22.38 -10.60 -15.19
C ALA A 268 -23.82 -10.07 -15.27
N SER A 269 -24.02 -8.88 -15.84
CA SER A 269 -25.36 -8.30 -16.00
C SER A 269 -26.29 -9.16 -16.84
N ILE A 270 -25.78 -9.80 -17.90
CA ILE A 270 -26.56 -10.72 -18.75
C ILE A 270 -26.88 -12.00 -17.97
N ALA A 271 -25.93 -12.53 -17.21
CA ALA A 271 -26.16 -13.72 -16.39
C ALA A 271 -27.23 -13.45 -15.31
N GLU A 272 -27.18 -12.29 -14.67
CA GLU A 272 -28.15 -11.85 -13.66
C GLU A 272 -29.56 -11.68 -14.23
N GLN A 273 -29.71 -11.21 -15.47
CA GLN A 273 -31.02 -11.10 -16.14
C GLN A 273 -31.69 -12.44 -16.46
N VAL A 274 -30.92 -13.54 -16.50
CA VAL A 274 -31.40 -14.87 -16.86
C VAL A 274 -31.78 -15.72 -15.63
N VAL A 275 -31.27 -15.35 -14.45
CA VAL A 275 -31.61 -15.96 -13.16
C VAL A 275 -32.90 -15.36 -12.62
#